data_AF-W4MD62-F1
#
_entry.id   AF-W4MD62-F1
#
_cell.length_a   1.000
_cell.length_b   1.000
_cell.length_c   1.000
_cell.angle_alpha   90.00
_cell.angle_beta   90.00
_cell.angle_gamma   90.00
#
_symmetry.space_group_name_H-M   'P 1'
#
loop_
_entity.id
_entity.type
_entity.pdbx_description
1 polymer ?
#
loop_
_entity_poly.entity_id
_entity_poly.type
_entity_poly.pdbx_seq_one_letter_code
_entity_poly.pdbx_strand_id
1 'polypeptide(L)'
;MQQLVQPVISGVRFFLAHAPGLVRYGSKPIRDIDRDAAVLDTIRSHLRSYEQAAAYPPNRAFLGHVHPDDLASLSKPWFATNGQAVRWGPHGEIMPEESFYGLLKMCDAFDLVQLEAGFVEDIRPELEAHPLLSTDDLAALGSGMSAAKLSAQLDSSPQALPLELRSGRRIGLMHAAHDVDTSLAADVLLENLCCKATAVMAMRTLLAQQQIDPNAIPYILNSGEEAVGDRYQRGGGNLAKAVAEMSHCQLATGVDIKGFCCGPVHALMLAGSLISSRVHDQVAVIGGCSLAKLGMKYQGHVQHDQPVLEDVLAGVAIIVRKDDGRSPLLRLDALGRHTVAAGSSQKAIFEHLVS
;
A
#
# COMPACT_ATOMS: atom_id res chain seq x y z
N MET A 1 30.41 30.53 4.26
CA MET A 1 29.43 29.43 4.43
C MET A 1 29.33 28.68 3.11
N GLN A 2 29.52 27.36 3.10
CA GLN A 2 29.20 26.58 1.89
C GLN A 2 27.69 26.65 1.65
N GLN A 3 27.27 26.94 0.42
CA GLN A 3 25.86 26.94 0.05
C GLN A 3 25.30 25.53 0.20
N LEU A 4 24.22 25.40 0.97
CA LEU A 4 23.51 24.14 1.14
C LEU A 4 22.97 23.68 -0.22
N VAL A 5 23.06 22.37 -0.47
CA VAL A 5 22.49 21.78 -1.68
C VAL A 5 20.97 21.83 -1.55
N GLN A 6 20.29 22.36 -2.56
CA GLN A 6 18.83 22.38 -2.56
C GLN A 6 18.30 20.99 -2.98
N PRO A 7 17.41 20.38 -2.18
CA PRO A 7 16.74 19.15 -2.59
C PRO A 7 15.54 19.45 -3.50
N VAL A 8 15.29 18.57 -4.46
CA VAL A 8 14.10 18.59 -5.34
C VAL A 8 13.34 17.28 -5.28
N ILE A 9 12.03 17.35 -5.50
CA ILE A 9 11.19 16.18 -5.76
C ILE A 9 11.15 15.97 -7.28
N SER A 10 11.91 14.99 -7.74
CA SER A 10 12.12 14.71 -9.18
C SER A 10 11.11 13.73 -9.78
N GLY A 11 10.39 13.00 -8.93
CA GLY A 11 9.39 12.03 -9.39
C GLY A 11 8.54 11.56 -8.22
N VAL A 12 7.25 11.34 -8.51
CA VAL A 12 6.26 10.80 -7.57
C VAL A 12 5.39 9.81 -8.34
N ARG A 13 5.21 8.59 -7.82
CA ARG A 13 4.24 7.62 -8.34
C ARG A 13 3.44 6.98 -7.24
N PHE A 14 2.28 6.50 -7.64
CA PHE A 14 1.33 5.84 -6.79
C PHE A 14 0.99 4.46 -7.34
N PHE A 15 0.45 3.63 -6.47
CA PHE A 15 -0.17 2.38 -6.82
C PHE A 15 -1.45 2.25 -6.00
N LEU A 16 -2.55 1.78 -6.60
CA LEU A 16 -3.78 1.46 -5.90
C LEU A 16 -4.08 -0.02 -6.12
N ALA A 17 -4.25 -0.80 -5.06
CA ALA A 17 -4.82 -2.13 -5.14
C ALA A 17 -6.27 -2.08 -4.67
N HIS A 18 -7.21 -2.39 -5.56
CA HIS A 18 -8.59 -2.63 -5.14
C HIS A 18 -8.63 -4.00 -4.45
N ALA A 19 -9.04 -4.03 -3.18
CA ALA A 19 -8.97 -5.23 -2.34
C ALA A 19 -10.22 -5.41 -1.44
N PRO A 20 -11.43 -5.45 -2.03
CA PRO A 20 -12.70 -5.54 -1.30
C PRO A 20 -12.82 -6.79 -0.41
N GLY A 21 -12.32 -7.94 -0.85
CA GLY A 21 -12.27 -9.19 -0.10
C GLY A 21 -11.34 -9.16 1.11
N LEU A 22 -10.30 -8.31 1.07
CA LEU A 22 -9.43 -8.06 2.24
C LEU A 22 -10.06 -7.14 3.29
N VAL A 23 -11.18 -6.46 2.99
CA VAL A 23 -11.86 -5.56 3.95
C VAL A 23 -12.25 -6.29 5.24
N ARG A 24 -12.58 -7.58 5.16
CA ARG A 24 -12.91 -8.41 6.34
C ARG A 24 -11.79 -8.47 7.39
N TYR A 25 -10.54 -8.24 6.97
CA TYR A 25 -9.35 -8.28 7.82
C TYR A 25 -8.95 -6.89 8.33
N GLY A 26 -9.62 -5.84 7.89
CA GLY A 26 -9.43 -4.51 8.45
C GLY A 26 -9.69 -4.49 9.96
N SER A 27 -9.00 -3.60 10.69
CA SER A 27 -8.96 -3.63 12.16
C SER A 27 -10.33 -3.55 12.79
N LYS A 28 -11.24 -2.73 12.24
CA LYS A 28 -12.62 -2.63 12.73
C LYS A 28 -13.52 -3.77 12.23
N PRO A 29 -13.55 -4.08 10.91
CA PRO A 29 -14.27 -5.25 10.40
C PRO A 29 -14.00 -6.55 11.15
N ILE A 30 -12.73 -6.95 11.32
CA ILE A 30 -12.38 -8.26 11.91
C ILE A 30 -12.94 -8.42 13.32
N ARG A 31 -12.77 -7.40 14.19
CA ARG A 31 -13.28 -7.42 15.56
C ARG A 31 -14.80 -7.46 15.65
N ASP A 32 -15.49 -6.82 14.71
CA ASP A 32 -16.95 -6.80 14.70
C ASP A 32 -17.50 -8.14 14.14
N ILE A 33 -16.84 -8.74 13.16
CA ILE A 33 -17.15 -10.08 12.62
C ILE A 33 -16.92 -11.16 13.69
N ASP A 34 -15.83 -11.07 14.48
CA ASP A 34 -15.56 -12.01 15.58
C ASP A 34 -16.63 -11.95 16.67
N ARG A 35 -17.30 -10.79 16.84
CA ARG A 35 -18.40 -10.62 17.79
C ARG A 35 -19.73 -11.08 17.23
N ASP A 36 -19.95 -10.87 15.92
CA ASP A 36 -21.16 -11.26 15.20
C ASP A 36 -20.83 -11.58 13.74
N ALA A 37 -20.84 -12.87 13.41
CA ALA A 37 -20.50 -13.36 12.08
C ALA A 37 -21.44 -12.81 10.97
N ALA A 38 -22.67 -12.41 11.31
CA ALA A 38 -23.62 -11.84 10.34
C ALA A 38 -23.18 -10.46 9.82
N VAL A 39 -22.26 -9.77 10.52
CA VAL A 39 -21.66 -8.51 10.07
C VAL A 39 -20.93 -8.69 8.74
N LEU A 40 -20.34 -9.86 8.49
CA LEU A 40 -19.62 -10.13 7.24
C LEU A 40 -20.52 -9.98 6.01
N ASP A 41 -21.74 -10.51 6.07
CA ASP A 41 -22.69 -10.42 4.96
C ASP A 41 -23.16 -8.97 4.74
N THR A 42 -23.29 -8.21 5.82
CA THR A 42 -23.60 -6.78 5.78
C THR A 42 -22.47 -5.97 5.11
N ILE A 43 -21.22 -6.29 5.42
CA ILE A 43 -20.06 -5.65 4.76
C ILE A 43 -20.04 -6.02 3.28
N ARG A 44 -20.17 -7.31 2.96
CA ARG A 44 -20.10 -7.83 1.58
C ARG A 44 -21.13 -7.18 0.66
N SER A 45 -22.34 -6.94 1.14
CA SER A 45 -23.39 -6.29 0.33
C SER A 45 -23.07 -4.83 -0.06
N HIS A 46 -22.11 -4.19 0.63
CA HIS A 46 -21.70 -2.80 0.38
C HIS A 46 -20.28 -2.66 -0.21
N LEU A 47 -19.57 -3.76 -0.46
CA LEU A 47 -18.30 -3.68 -1.18
C LEU A 47 -18.53 -3.11 -2.59
N ARG A 48 -17.48 -2.61 -3.25
CA ARG A 48 -17.56 -2.19 -4.66
C ARG A 48 -16.92 -3.18 -5.61
N SER A 49 -17.33 -3.14 -6.88
CA SER A 49 -16.63 -3.78 -8.00
C SER A 49 -15.37 -3.00 -8.38
N TYR A 50 -14.47 -3.64 -9.13
CA TYR A 50 -13.28 -2.97 -9.66
C TYR A 50 -13.65 -1.77 -10.53
N GLU A 51 -14.66 -1.91 -11.39
CA GLU A 51 -15.11 -0.86 -12.30
C GLU A 51 -15.56 0.39 -11.52
N GLN A 52 -16.28 0.20 -10.42
CA GLN A 52 -16.71 1.28 -9.53
C GLN A 52 -15.51 1.94 -8.83
N ALA A 53 -14.52 1.17 -8.37
CA ALA A 53 -13.33 1.70 -7.73
C ALA A 53 -12.43 2.47 -8.71
N ALA A 54 -12.25 1.97 -9.94
CA ALA A 54 -11.45 2.60 -10.98
C ALA A 54 -12.13 3.84 -11.59
N ALA A 55 -13.45 3.86 -11.64
CA ALA A 55 -14.22 5.02 -12.09
C ALA A 55 -14.33 6.13 -11.01
N TYR A 56 -14.04 5.81 -9.74
CA TYR A 56 -14.24 6.72 -8.61
C TYR A 56 -13.40 8.00 -8.77
N PRO A 57 -14.01 9.21 -8.83
CA PRO A 57 -13.30 10.43 -9.16
C PRO A 57 -12.06 10.73 -8.30
N PRO A 58 -12.08 10.52 -6.96
CA PRO A 58 -10.88 10.67 -6.14
C PRO A 58 -9.73 9.71 -6.52
N ASN A 59 -10.02 8.45 -6.86
CA ASN A 59 -8.98 7.52 -7.33
C ASN A 59 -8.41 7.98 -8.68
N ARG A 60 -9.28 8.48 -9.56
CA ARG A 60 -8.85 9.05 -10.85
C ARG A 60 -7.99 10.30 -10.68
N ALA A 61 -8.32 11.18 -9.73
CA ALA A 61 -7.49 12.34 -9.40
C ALA A 61 -6.14 11.91 -8.83
N PHE A 62 -6.14 10.91 -7.93
CA PHE A 62 -4.92 10.35 -7.32
C PHE A 62 -3.96 9.77 -8.38
N LEU A 63 -4.49 9.13 -9.42
CA LEU A 63 -3.70 8.58 -10.53
C LEU A 63 -3.40 9.58 -11.66
N GLY A 64 -3.88 10.83 -11.56
CA GLY A 64 -3.57 11.91 -12.50
C GLY A 64 -4.46 12.01 -13.74
N HIS A 65 -5.64 11.37 -13.74
CA HIS A 65 -6.58 11.46 -14.87
C HIS A 65 -7.38 12.77 -14.89
N VAL A 66 -7.58 13.38 -13.73
CA VAL A 66 -8.28 14.66 -13.57
C VAL A 66 -7.51 15.48 -12.54
N HIS A 67 -7.58 16.81 -12.63
CA HIS A 67 -6.95 17.65 -11.62
C HIS A 67 -7.79 17.58 -10.32
N PRO A 68 -7.17 17.60 -9.12
CA PRO A 68 -7.93 17.57 -7.86
C PRO A 68 -8.99 18.69 -7.75
N ASP A 69 -8.70 19.89 -8.27
CA ASP A 69 -9.66 21.01 -8.26
C ASP A 69 -10.89 20.74 -9.13
N ASP A 70 -10.76 19.90 -10.17
CA ASP A 70 -11.89 19.54 -11.04
C ASP A 70 -12.97 18.77 -10.26
N LEU A 71 -12.61 18.10 -9.17
CA LEU A 71 -13.56 17.37 -8.31
C LEU A 71 -14.63 18.29 -7.70
N ALA A 72 -14.32 19.58 -7.53
CA ALA A 72 -15.27 20.56 -7.01
C ALA A 72 -16.45 20.81 -7.98
N SER A 73 -16.25 20.56 -9.27
CA SER A 73 -17.28 20.70 -10.30
C SER A 73 -18.20 19.48 -10.45
N LEU A 74 -17.83 18.34 -9.84
CA LEU A 74 -18.59 17.09 -9.95
C LEU A 74 -19.76 17.05 -8.94
N SER A 75 -20.89 16.51 -9.39
CA SER A 75 -22.04 16.25 -8.52
C SER A 75 -21.69 15.26 -7.42
N LYS A 76 -22.05 15.59 -6.18
CA LYS A 76 -21.92 14.72 -5.02
C LYS A 76 -23.22 13.92 -4.79
N PRO A 77 -23.15 12.71 -4.21
CA PRO A 77 -21.94 12.01 -3.77
C PRO A 77 -21.16 11.40 -4.95
N TRP A 78 -19.83 11.45 -4.87
CA TRP A 78 -18.97 10.98 -5.98
C TRP A 78 -19.07 9.47 -6.24
N PHE A 79 -19.42 8.66 -5.23
CA PHE A 79 -19.59 7.22 -5.40
C PHE A 79 -20.81 6.83 -6.26
N ALA A 80 -21.74 7.77 -6.50
CA ALA A 80 -22.87 7.57 -7.40
C ALA A 80 -22.53 7.86 -8.86
N THR A 81 -21.32 8.36 -9.16
CA THR A 81 -20.92 8.70 -10.53
C THR A 81 -20.42 7.48 -11.28
N ASN A 82 -20.98 7.24 -12.47
CA ASN A 82 -20.55 6.19 -13.39
C ASN A 82 -19.60 6.79 -14.44
N GLY A 83 -18.33 6.93 -14.06
CA GLY A 83 -17.25 7.30 -14.99
C GLY A 83 -16.69 6.10 -15.76
N GLN A 84 -15.79 6.37 -16.70
CA GLN A 84 -15.01 5.30 -17.32
C GLN A 84 -14.00 4.74 -16.30
N ALA A 85 -14.02 3.41 -16.11
CA ALA A 85 -13.00 2.69 -15.36
C ALA A 85 -11.70 2.67 -16.17
N VAL A 86 -10.63 3.26 -15.62
CA VAL A 86 -9.32 3.31 -16.26
C VAL A 86 -8.27 2.80 -15.28
N ARG A 87 -7.52 1.76 -15.71
CA ARG A 87 -6.45 1.16 -14.92
C ARG A 87 -5.24 2.07 -14.78
N TRP A 88 -4.72 2.55 -15.91
CA TRP A 88 -3.44 3.25 -15.98
C TRP A 88 -3.64 4.76 -16.08
N GLY A 89 -3.06 5.50 -15.14
CA GLY A 89 -2.96 6.96 -15.17
C GLY A 89 -1.52 7.47 -15.24
N PRO A 90 -1.32 8.77 -15.48
CA PRO A 90 0.01 9.39 -15.53
C PRO A 90 0.86 9.21 -14.27
N HIS A 91 0.24 8.92 -13.12
CA HIS A 91 0.94 8.78 -11.85
C HIS A 91 0.98 7.34 -11.33
N GLY A 92 0.37 6.37 -12.01
CA GLY A 92 0.34 4.98 -11.53
C GLY A 92 -0.79 4.14 -12.11
N GLU A 93 -1.13 3.08 -11.40
CA GLU A 93 -2.26 2.22 -11.76
C GLU A 93 -3.20 1.92 -10.58
N ILE A 94 -4.42 1.49 -10.91
CA ILE A 94 -5.31 0.76 -10.03
C ILE A 94 -5.42 -0.71 -10.48
N MET A 95 -4.86 -1.62 -9.70
CA MET A 95 -4.86 -3.06 -9.94
C MET A 95 -6.12 -3.73 -9.38
N PRO A 96 -6.74 -4.66 -10.13
CA PRO A 96 -7.87 -5.45 -9.62
C PRO A 96 -7.44 -6.41 -8.52
N GLU A 97 -8.42 -6.84 -7.72
CA GLU A 97 -8.23 -7.70 -6.55
C GLU A 97 -7.54 -9.02 -6.89
N GLU A 98 -7.97 -9.65 -7.97
CA GLU A 98 -7.48 -10.94 -8.42
C GLU A 98 -5.97 -10.90 -8.68
N SER A 99 -5.52 -9.90 -9.44
CA SER A 99 -4.12 -9.65 -9.73
C SER A 99 -3.33 -9.26 -8.48
N PHE A 100 -3.94 -8.53 -7.55
CA PHE A 100 -3.29 -8.16 -6.30
C PHE A 100 -3.00 -9.39 -5.40
N TYR A 101 -3.88 -10.39 -5.36
CA TYR A 101 -3.58 -11.65 -4.67
C TYR A 101 -2.39 -12.39 -5.29
N GLY A 102 -2.26 -12.38 -6.62
CA GLY A 102 -1.07 -12.86 -7.31
C GLY A 102 0.19 -12.11 -6.87
N LEU A 103 0.12 -10.77 -6.80
CA LEU A 103 1.23 -9.95 -6.33
C LEU A 103 1.63 -10.24 -4.87
N LEU A 104 0.65 -10.46 -3.97
CA LEU A 104 0.93 -10.87 -2.59
C LEU A 104 1.72 -12.18 -2.59
N LYS A 105 1.32 -13.16 -3.40
CA LYS A 105 2.04 -14.43 -3.54
C LYS A 105 3.49 -14.23 -4.02
N MET A 106 3.69 -13.38 -5.03
CA MET A 106 5.03 -13.08 -5.57
C MET A 106 5.91 -12.34 -4.57
N CYS A 107 5.33 -11.48 -3.73
CA CYS A 107 6.06 -10.73 -2.70
C CYS A 107 6.41 -11.55 -1.46
N ASP A 108 5.86 -12.75 -1.33
CA ASP A 108 5.99 -13.61 -0.17
C ASP A 108 7.19 -14.56 -0.29
N ALA A 109 8.31 -14.15 0.31
CA ALA A 109 9.54 -14.93 0.32
C ALA A 109 9.48 -16.18 1.23
N PHE A 110 8.43 -16.32 2.05
CA PHE A 110 8.33 -17.37 3.07
C PHE A 110 7.27 -18.42 2.75
N ASP A 111 6.62 -18.34 1.59
CA ASP A 111 5.61 -19.31 1.12
C ASP A 111 4.40 -19.46 2.08
N LEU A 112 4.04 -18.37 2.78
CA LEU A 112 2.90 -18.27 3.68
C LEU A 112 1.57 -18.08 2.96
N VAL A 113 1.58 -17.42 1.79
CA VAL A 113 0.41 -17.29 0.91
C VAL A 113 0.31 -18.54 0.04
N GLN A 114 -0.81 -19.24 0.13
CA GLN A 114 -1.12 -20.39 -0.71
C GLN A 114 -2.38 -20.11 -1.50
N LEU A 115 -2.29 -20.19 -2.83
CA LEU A 115 -3.40 -19.91 -3.75
C LEU A 115 -3.95 -21.19 -4.36
N GLU A 116 -5.23 -21.19 -4.68
CA GLU A 116 -5.92 -22.27 -5.39
C GLU A 116 -5.42 -22.34 -6.85
N ALA A 117 -5.22 -23.55 -7.37
CA ALA A 117 -4.61 -23.76 -8.68
C ALA A 117 -5.42 -23.15 -9.83
N GLY A 118 -6.74 -23.34 -9.84
CA GLY A 118 -7.63 -22.75 -10.84
C GLY A 118 -7.62 -21.21 -10.78
N PHE A 119 -7.60 -20.63 -9.58
CA PHE A 119 -7.42 -19.18 -9.42
C PHE A 119 -6.07 -18.68 -9.98
N VAL A 120 -4.97 -19.41 -9.76
CA VAL A 120 -3.66 -19.06 -10.34
C VAL A 120 -3.70 -19.13 -11.87
N GLU A 121 -4.37 -20.13 -12.45
CA GLU A 121 -4.59 -20.24 -13.89
C GLU A 121 -5.42 -19.07 -14.44
N ASP A 122 -6.47 -18.66 -13.71
CA ASP A 122 -7.36 -17.55 -14.07
C ASP A 122 -6.59 -16.21 -14.18
N ILE A 123 -5.69 -15.92 -13.23
CA ILE A 123 -5.00 -14.61 -13.15
C ILE A 123 -3.68 -14.54 -13.92
N ARG A 124 -3.07 -15.69 -14.23
CA ARG A 124 -1.74 -15.76 -14.86
C ARG A 124 -1.63 -14.93 -16.15
N PRO A 125 -2.57 -15.01 -17.11
CA PRO A 125 -2.44 -14.25 -18.36
C PRO A 125 -2.36 -12.74 -18.15
N GLU A 126 -3.11 -12.20 -17.18
CA GLU A 126 -3.07 -10.77 -16.87
C GLU A 126 -1.73 -10.37 -16.23
N LEU A 127 -1.20 -11.21 -15.34
CA LEU A 127 0.08 -10.97 -14.67
C LEU A 127 1.26 -11.10 -15.64
N GLU A 128 1.23 -12.07 -16.55
CA GLU A 128 2.27 -12.23 -17.60
C GLU A 128 2.30 -11.04 -18.57
N ALA A 129 1.15 -10.42 -18.83
CA ALA A 129 1.06 -9.21 -19.64
C ALA A 129 1.47 -7.93 -18.87
N HIS A 130 1.72 -8.02 -17.57
CA HIS A 130 1.98 -6.86 -16.74
C HIS A 130 3.39 -6.29 -16.95
N PRO A 131 3.55 -5.02 -17.37
CA PRO A 131 4.85 -4.48 -17.79
C PRO A 131 5.87 -4.30 -16.66
N LEU A 132 5.43 -4.36 -15.41
CA LEU A 132 6.27 -4.18 -14.22
C LEU A 132 6.59 -5.48 -13.47
N LEU A 133 6.12 -6.63 -13.97
CA LEU A 133 6.42 -7.93 -13.40
C LEU A 133 7.52 -8.61 -14.21
N SER A 134 8.52 -9.13 -13.52
CA SER A 134 9.64 -9.85 -14.10
C SER A 134 9.32 -11.34 -14.26
N THR A 135 10.12 -12.05 -15.04
CA THR A 135 10.06 -13.51 -15.15
C THR A 135 10.22 -14.19 -13.79
N ASP A 136 11.07 -13.64 -12.91
CA ASP A 136 11.31 -14.20 -11.57
C ASP A 136 10.08 -14.02 -10.67
N ASP A 137 9.37 -12.88 -10.78
CA ASP A 137 8.09 -12.68 -10.08
C ASP A 137 7.06 -13.71 -10.55
N LEU A 138 6.94 -13.89 -11.87
CA LEU A 138 6.00 -14.85 -12.45
C LEU A 138 6.31 -16.30 -12.08
N ALA A 139 7.59 -16.63 -11.87
CA ALA A 139 8.00 -17.92 -11.34
C ALA A 139 7.56 -18.10 -9.87
N ALA A 140 7.68 -17.05 -9.04
CA ALA A 140 7.27 -17.07 -7.63
C ALA A 140 5.75 -17.25 -7.43
N LEU A 141 4.93 -16.93 -8.44
CA LEU A 141 3.49 -17.24 -8.42
C LEU A 141 3.20 -18.74 -8.25
N GLY A 142 4.07 -19.61 -8.80
CA GLY A 142 3.92 -21.06 -8.75
C GLY A 142 2.68 -21.56 -9.51
N SER A 143 2.24 -22.80 -9.24
CA SER A 143 1.06 -23.42 -9.86
C SER A 143 -0.17 -23.49 -8.94
N GLY A 144 -0.07 -22.94 -7.73
CA GLY A 144 -1.10 -23.08 -6.70
C GLY A 144 -1.29 -24.52 -6.20
N MET A 145 -2.34 -24.73 -5.41
CA MET A 145 -2.71 -26.03 -4.86
C MET A 145 -4.18 -26.38 -5.13
N SER A 146 -4.52 -27.66 -5.04
CA SER A 146 -5.91 -28.10 -5.25
C SER A 146 -6.84 -27.54 -4.17
N ALA A 147 -8.09 -27.25 -4.54
CA ALA A 147 -9.13 -26.80 -3.62
C ALA A 147 -9.34 -27.76 -2.42
N ALA A 148 -9.16 -29.07 -2.65
CA ALA A 148 -9.23 -30.09 -1.60
C ALA A 148 -8.10 -29.94 -0.57
N LYS A 149 -6.85 -29.71 -1.03
CA LYS A 149 -5.70 -29.48 -0.14
C LYS A 149 -5.84 -28.16 0.61
N LEU A 150 -6.32 -27.12 -0.06
CA LEU A 150 -6.59 -25.82 0.56
C LEU A 150 -7.61 -25.93 1.70
N SER A 151 -8.71 -26.65 1.45
CA SER A 151 -9.74 -26.87 2.48
C SER A 151 -9.20 -27.68 3.66
N ALA A 152 -8.47 -28.76 3.39
CA ALA A 152 -7.84 -29.57 4.43
C ALA A 152 -6.85 -28.77 5.29
N GLN A 153 -6.08 -27.86 4.69
CA GLN A 153 -5.16 -27.00 5.44
C GLN A 153 -5.91 -26.04 6.36
N LEU A 154 -6.95 -25.36 5.87
CA LEU A 154 -7.77 -24.46 6.69
C LEU A 154 -8.45 -25.19 7.87
N ASP A 155 -8.94 -26.41 7.65
CA ASP A 155 -9.55 -27.22 8.71
C ASP A 155 -8.52 -27.63 9.77
N SER A 156 -7.27 -27.88 9.37
CA SER A 156 -6.18 -28.31 10.26
C SER A 156 -5.42 -27.14 10.93
N SER A 157 -5.57 -25.91 10.43
CA SER A 157 -4.78 -24.74 10.83
C SER A 157 -5.71 -23.59 11.23
N PRO A 158 -6.22 -23.58 12.48
CA PRO A 158 -7.16 -22.54 12.93
C PRO A 158 -6.57 -21.12 12.96
N GLN A 159 -5.24 -20.99 12.88
CA GLN A 159 -4.54 -19.70 12.82
C GLN A 159 -4.36 -19.17 11.39
N ALA A 160 -4.67 -19.98 10.36
CA ALA A 160 -4.60 -19.54 8.97
C ALA A 160 -5.83 -18.70 8.60
N LEU A 161 -5.62 -17.69 7.74
CA LEU A 161 -6.70 -16.83 7.26
C LEU A 161 -7.17 -17.26 5.87
N PRO A 162 -8.47 -17.49 5.63
CA PRO A 162 -8.98 -17.80 4.30
C PRO A 162 -9.01 -16.56 3.38
N LEU A 163 -8.25 -16.58 2.30
CA LEU A 163 -8.29 -15.52 1.29
C LEU A 163 -9.50 -15.71 0.38
N GLU A 164 -10.30 -14.66 0.23
CA GLU A 164 -11.58 -14.67 -0.48
C GLU A 164 -11.71 -13.42 -1.34
N LEU A 165 -12.28 -13.57 -2.54
CA LEU A 165 -12.66 -12.45 -3.39
C LEU A 165 -13.89 -11.71 -2.83
N ARG A 166 -14.17 -10.52 -3.37
CA ARG A 166 -15.43 -9.78 -3.20
C ARG A 166 -16.68 -10.67 -3.22
N SER A 167 -16.72 -11.65 -4.12
CA SER A 167 -17.84 -12.56 -4.33
C SER A 167 -18.04 -13.58 -3.20
N GLY A 168 -17.09 -13.69 -2.28
CA GLY A 168 -17.02 -14.76 -1.28
C GLY A 168 -16.38 -16.04 -1.82
N ARG A 169 -15.94 -16.09 -3.09
CA ARG A 169 -15.14 -17.23 -3.61
C ARG A 169 -13.83 -17.29 -2.82
N ARG A 170 -13.61 -18.42 -2.13
CA ARG A 170 -12.33 -18.75 -1.52
C ARG A 170 -11.30 -19.06 -2.60
N ILE A 171 -10.17 -18.36 -2.54
CA ILE A 171 -9.09 -18.44 -3.54
C ILE A 171 -7.74 -18.82 -2.96
N GLY A 172 -7.64 -18.88 -1.63
CA GLY A 172 -6.38 -19.21 -0.99
C GLY A 172 -6.45 -19.12 0.53
N LEU A 173 -5.27 -19.11 1.14
CA LEU A 173 -5.08 -18.86 2.55
C LEU A 173 -3.77 -18.11 2.80
N MET A 174 -3.69 -17.49 3.98
CA MET A 174 -2.46 -16.94 4.56
C MET A 174 -2.15 -17.71 5.84
N HIS A 175 -0.96 -18.30 5.92
CA HIS A 175 -0.46 -18.97 7.13
C HIS A 175 0.15 -17.98 8.12
N ALA A 176 0.06 -18.32 9.40
CA ALA A 176 0.94 -17.73 10.42
C ALA A 176 2.35 -18.30 10.25
N ALA A 177 3.39 -17.52 10.54
CA ALA A 177 4.76 -18.04 10.52
C ALA A 177 5.18 -18.66 11.86
N HIS A 178 4.36 -18.52 12.90
CA HIS A 178 4.64 -19.07 14.23
C HIS A 178 3.37 -19.19 15.09
N ASP A 179 3.21 -20.32 15.80
CA ASP A 179 1.98 -20.63 16.55
C ASP A 179 1.68 -19.72 17.76
N VAL A 180 2.73 -19.15 18.35
CA VAL A 180 2.66 -18.34 19.58
C VAL A 180 3.04 -16.86 19.39
N ASP A 181 3.80 -16.52 18.33
CA ASP A 181 4.28 -15.15 18.17
C ASP A 181 3.19 -14.32 17.51
N THR A 182 2.54 -13.45 18.27
CA THR A 182 1.48 -12.60 17.74
C THR A 182 2.00 -11.60 16.68
N SER A 183 3.29 -11.32 16.64
CA SER A 183 3.90 -10.49 15.58
C SER A 183 4.04 -11.26 14.25
N LEU A 184 3.90 -12.59 14.30
CA LEU A 184 3.97 -13.51 13.16
C LEU A 184 2.63 -14.24 12.94
N ALA A 185 1.54 -13.69 13.50
CA ALA A 185 0.19 -14.14 13.21
C ALA A 185 -0.17 -13.82 11.74
N ALA A 186 -1.06 -14.62 11.17
CA ALA A 186 -1.41 -14.52 9.75
C ALA A 186 -1.96 -13.15 9.34
N ASP A 187 -2.74 -12.49 10.20
CA ASP A 187 -3.28 -11.14 9.97
C ASP A 187 -2.18 -10.07 9.96
N VAL A 188 -1.26 -10.13 10.92
CA VAL A 188 -0.11 -9.22 11.00
C VAL A 188 0.82 -9.39 9.80
N LEU A 189 1.07 -10.63 9.39
CA LEU A 189 1.91 -10.92 8.23
C LEU A 189 1.23 -10.53 6.91
N LEU A 190 -0.09 -10.71 6.81
CA LEU A 190 -0.87 -10.24 5.66
C LEU A 190 -0.83 -8.73 5.53
N GLU A 191 -0.94 -8.00 6.66
CA GLU A 191 -0.78 -6.55 6.69
C GLU A 191 0.62 -6.12 6.22
N ASN A 192 1.68 -6.72 6.75
CA ASN A 192 3.06 -6.43 6.36
C ASN A 192 3.29 -6.69 4.86
N LEU A 193 2.72 -7.78 4.34
CA LEU A 193 2.81 -8.15 2.93
C LEU A 193 2.05 -7.17 2.03
N CYS A 194 0.88 -6.69 2.45
CA CYS A 194 0.14 -5.63 1.75
C CYS A 194 0.93 -4.32 1.69
N CYS A 195 1.57 -3.91 2.80
CA CYS A 195 2.47 -2.76 2.82
C CYS A 195 3.63 -2.95 1.83
N LYS A 196 4.30 -4.11 1.86
CA LYS A 196 5.40 -4.44 0.94
C LYS A 196 4.94 -4.38 -0.52
N ALA A 197 3.89 -5.13 -0.87
CA ALA A 197 3.43 -5.29 -2.25
C ALA A 197 3.01 -3.94 -2.88
N THR A 198 2.24 -3.13 -2.15
CA THR A 198 1.82 -1.82 -2.63
C THR A 198 2.99 -0.86 -2.82
N ALA A 199 3.95 -0.85 -1.91
CA ALA A 199 5.16 -0.03 -2.02
C ALA A 199 6.08 -0.49 -3.17
N VAL A 200 6.23 -1.80 -3.39
CA VAL A 200 6.99 -2.37 -4.53
C VAL A 200 6.42 -1.88 -5.86
N MET A 201 5.11 -1.95 -6.05
CA MET A 201 4.51 -1.51 -7.31
C MET A 201 4.64 -0.02 -7.55
N ALA A 202 4.48 0.80 -6.50
CA ALA A 202 4.73 2.24 -6.61
C ALA A 202 6.19 2.54 -6.97
N MET A 203 7.15 1.84 -6.35
CA MET A 203 8.58 2.00 -6.62
C MET A 203 8.94 1.56 -8.04
N ARG A 204 8.50 0.37 -8.47
CA ARG A 204 8.72 -0.13 -9.84
C ARG A 204 8.11 0.78 -10.89
N THR A 205 6.90 1.29 -10.66
CA THR A 205 6.26 2.28 -11.54
C THR A 205 7.12 3.54 -11.67
N LEU A 206 7.63 4.05 -10.55
CA LEU A 206 8.50 5.23 -10.53
C LEU A 206 9.81 4.98 -11.27
N LEU A 207 10.51 3.89 -10.99
CA LEU A 207 11.77 3.54 -11.64
C LEU A 207 11.59 3.41 -13.16
N ALA A 208 10.55 2.68 -13.60
CA ALA A 208 10.26 2.47 -15.02
C ALA A 208 9.90 3.78 -15.74
N GLN A 209 8.97 4.56 -15.21
CA GLN A 209 8.50 5.77 -15.89
C GLN A 209 9.51 6.93 -15.85
N GLN A 210 10.39 6.97 -14.85
CA GLN A 210 11.47 7.96 -14.75
C GLN A 210 12.79 7.47 -15.36
N GLN A 211 12.82 6.23 -15.88
CA GLN A 211 14.01 5.59 -16.44
C GLN A 211 15.21 5.64 -15.48
N ILE A 212 14.95 5.40 -14.19
CA ILE A 212 15.97 5.41 -13.15
C ILE A 212 16.52 4.00 -13.02
N ASP A 213 17.85 3.86 -13.13
CA ASP A 213 18.53 2.62 -12.77
C ASP A 213 18.26 2.30 -11.28
N PRO A 214 17.67 1.13 -10.95
CA PRO A 214 17.45 0.70 -9.57
C PRO A 214 18.71 0.77 -8.70
N ASN A 215 19.88 0.49 -9.28
CA ASN A 215 21.16 0.51 -8.55
C ASN A 215 21.73 1.92 -8.35
N ALA A 216 21.13 2.95 -8.94
CA ALA A 216 21.43 4.35 -8.65
C ALA A 216 20.71 4.88 -7.40
N ILE A 217 19.94 4.04 -6.69
CA ILE A 217 19.27 4.38 -5.44
C ILE A 217 20.13 3.90 -4.26
N PRO A 218 20.91 4.78 -3.59
CA PRO A 218 21.78 4.36 -2.50
C PRO A 218 21.03 4.20 -1.17
N TYR A 219 19.90 4.88 -1.01
CA TYR A 219 19.18 4.96 0.26
C TYR A 219 17.67 5.03 0.07
N ILE A 220 16.94 4.23 0.83
CA ILE A 220 15.47 4.17 0.83
C ILE A 220 14.93 4.43 2.23
N LEU A 221 14.00 5.37 2.33
CA LEU A 221 13.21 5.63 3.52
C LEU A 221 11.79 5.09 3.28
N ASN A 222 11.43 4.01 3.97
CA ASN A 222 10.03 3.60 4.02
C ASN A 222 9.28 4.46 5.04
N SER A 223 8.02 4.76 4.75
CA SER A 223 7.10 5.36 5.70
C SER A 223 5.86 4.50 5.85
N GLY A 224 5.50 4.20 7.10
CA GLY A 224 4.35 3.37 7.41
C GLY A 224 3.98 3.40 8.89
N GLU A 225 3.02 2.56 9.25
CA GLU A 225 2.47 2.44 10.60
C GLU A 225 2.72 1.05 11.21
N GLU A 226 2.99 0.07 10.36
CA GLU A 226 3.18 -1.34 10.67
C GLU A 226 4.45 -1.58 11.50
N ALA A 227 4.38 -2.49 12.47
CA ALA A 227 5.52 -2.85 13.30
C ALA A 227 6.12 -4.19 12.84
N VAL A 228 6.86 -4.17 11.73
CA VAL A 228 7.45 -5.38 11.13
C VAL A 228 8.53 -5.99 12.03
N GLY A 229 8.56 -7.32 12.12
CA GLY A 229 9.53 -8.09 12.88
C GLY A 229 8.86 -9.09 13.82
N ASP A 230 9.61 -10.11 14.25
CA ASP A 230 9.17 -11.06 15.27
C ASP A 230 9.12 -10.40 16.67
N ARG A 231 8.79 -11.18 17.71
CA ARG A 231 8.75 -10.67 19.10
C ARG A 231 10.06 -10.02 19.59
N TYR A 232 11.21 -10.37 19.02
CA TYR A 232 12.51 -9.84 19.44
C TYR A 232 12.87 -8.54 18.71
N GLN A 233 12.35 -8.36 17.49
CA GLN A 233 12.70 -7.25 16.61
C GLN A 233 11.48 -6.46 16.11
N ARG A 234 10.36 -6.50 16.83
CA ARG A 234 9.12 -5.80 16.45
C ARG A 234 9.36 -4.31 16.25
N GLY A 235 9.08 -3.82 15.03
CA GLY A 235 9.35 -2.44 14.61
C GLY A 235 10.80 -2.18 14.16
N GLY A 236 11.67 -3.19 14.25
CA GLY A 236 13.04 -3.19 13.71
C GLY A 236 13.18 -3.96 12.39
N GLY A 237 12.15 -4.73 11.98
CA GLY A 237 12.05 -5.26 10.63
C GLY A 237 12.01 -4.13 9.60
N ASN A 238 12.63 -4.36 8.43
CA ASN A 238 12.97 -3.28 7.50
C ASN A 238 12.23 -3.44 6.17
N LEU A 239 11.06 -2.80 6.04
CA LEU A 239 10.30 -2.81 4.79
C LEU A 239 11.02 -2.04 3.69
N ALA A 240 11.77 -0.99 4.01
CA ALA A 240 12.56 -0.27 3.01
C ALA A 240 13.48 -1.21 2.23
N LYS A 241 14.20 -2.09 2.94
CA LYS A 241 15.09 -3.09 2.33
C LYS A 241 14.31 -4.21 1.62
N ALA A 242 13.20 -4.67 2.20
CA ALA A 242 12.37 -5.70 1.56
C ALA A 242 11.77 -5.21 0.23
N VAL A 243 11.40 -3.92 0.15
CA VAL A 243 10.93 -3.28 -1.09
C VAL A 243 12.10 -3.03 -2.05
N ALA A 244 13.28 -2.63 -1.54
CA ALA A 244 14.49 -2.45 -2.34
C ALA A 244 14.87 -3.73 -3.09
N GLU A 245 14.89 -4.86 -2.37
CA GLU A 245 15.18 -6.20 -2.91
C GLU A 245 14.22 -6.55 -4.04
N MET A 246 12.91 -6.46 -3.79
CA MET A 246 11.89 -6.73 -4.82
C MET A 246 11.89 -5.72 -5.96
N SER A 247 12.47 -4.53 -5.79
CA SER A 247 12.58 -3.52 -6.85
C SER A 247 13.97 -3.52 -7.51
N HIS A 248 14.78 -4.56 -7.25
CA HIS A 248 16.15 -4.72 -7.76
C HIS A 248 17.12 -3.58 -7.43
N CYS A 249 16.84 -2.82 -6.36
CA CYS A 249 17.74 -1.78 -5.84
C CYS A 249 18.84 -2.42 -4.97
N GLN A 250 19.70 -3.23 -5.58
CA GLN A 250 20.64 -4.12 -4.86
C GLN A 250 21.72 -3.36 -4.07
N LEU A 251 22.05 -2.14 -4.51
CA LEU A 251 23.04 -1.28 -3.84
C LEU A 251 22.42 -0.38 -2.76
N ALA A 252 21.10 -0.46 -2.55
CA ALA A 252 20.41 0.36 -1.56
C ALA A 252 20.60 -0.18 -0.14
N THR A 253 20.74 0.73 0.81
CA THR A 253 20.36 0.47 2.20
C THR A 253 19.10 1.28 2.54
N GLY A 254 18.53 1.10 3.72
CA GLY A 254 17.32 1.82 4.07
C GLY A 254 16.87 1.61 5.49
N VAL A 255 15.91 2.44 5.91
CA VAL A 255 15.26 2.37 7.22
C VAL A 255 13.78 2.72 7.10
N ASP A 256 13.01 2.35 8.12
CA ASP A 256 11.60 2.67 8.21
C ASP A 256 11.38 3.86 9.17
N ILE A 257 10.62 4.85 8.70
CA ILE A 257 10.23 6.05 9.42
C ILE A 257 8.77 5.94 9.83
N LYS A 258 8.51 5.98 11.14
CA LYS A 258 7.17 5.84 11.70
C LYS A 258 6.65 7.19 12.20
N GLY A 259 5.41 7.50 11.81
CA GLY A 259 4.78 8.77 12.15
C GLY A 259 3.28 8.80 11.84
N PHE A 260 2.59 7.66 11.89
CA PHE A 260 1.17 7.57 11.50
C PHE A 260 0.95 8.14 10.08
N CYS A 261 -0.24 8.68 9.78
CA CYS A 261 -0.53 9.32 8.50
C CYS A 261 0.39 10.50 8.12
N CYS A 262 1.14 11.10 9.06
CA CYS A 262 2.12 12.16 8.73
C CYS A 262 3.54 11.62 8.47
N GLY A 263 3.75 10.30 8.57
CA GLY A 263 5.02 9.63 8.29
C GLY A 263 5.67 10.05 6.96
N PRO A 264 4.94 10.13 5.83
CA PRO A 264 5.54 10.51 4.55
C PRO A 264 6.18 11.90 4.57
N VAL A 265 5.59 12.85 5.30
CA VAL A 265 6.15 14.21 5.45
C VAL A 265 7.45 14.17 6.26
N HIS A 266 7.49 13.38 7.34
CA HIS A 266 8.72 13.17 8.11
C HIS A 266 9.82 12.50 7.27
N ALA A 267 9.46 11.49 6.45
CA ALA A 267 10.40 10.83 5.56
C ALA A 267 10.94 11.79 4.48
N LEU A 268 10.10 12.66 3.90
CA LEU A 268 10.54 13.70 2.97
C LEU A 268 11.48 14.72 3.63
N MET A 269 11.18 15.16 4.85
CA MET A 269 12.06 16.05 5.62
C MET A 269 13.45 15.43 5.84
N LEU A 270 13.48 14.16 6.21
CA LEU A 270 14.72 13.41 6.41
C LEU A 270 15.48 13.23 5.09
N ALA A 271 14.81 12.83 4.02
CA ALA A 271 15.39 12.71 2.69
C ALA A 271 16.01 14.03 2.22
N GLY A 272 15.26 15.14 2.29
CA GLY A 272 15.75 16.46 1.91
C GLY A 272 16.96 16.90 2.75
N SER A 273 16.97 16.57 4.05
CA SER A 273 18.10 16.84 4.94
C SER A 273 19.35 16.03 4.55
N LEU A 274 19.19 14.76 4.17
CA LEU A 274 20.29 13.90 3.69
C LEU A 274 20.89 14.43 2.38
N ILE A 275 20.05 14.91 1.47
CA ILE A 275 20.50 15.57 0.22
C ILE A 275 21.23 16.87 0.53
N SER A 276 20.62 17.73 1.34
CA SER A 276 21.16 19.06 1.65
C SER A 276 22.51 19.00 2.38
N SER A 277 22.68 17.99 3.25
CA SER A 277 23.92 17.69 3.96
C SER A 277 24.96 16.91 3.13
N ARG A 278 24.63 16.54 1.88
CA ARG A 278 25.51 15.79 0.96
C ARG A 278 25.89 14.40 1.46
N VAL A 279 25.07 13.81 2.34
CA VAL A 279 25.23 12.40 2.75
C VAL A 279 24.84 11.46 1.61
N HIS A 280 23.80 11.84 0.86
CA HIS A 280 23.38 11.15 -0.35
C HIS A 280 23.07 12.18 -1.45
N ASP A 281 23.25 11.80 -2.71
CA ASP A 281 22.82 12.62 -3.86
C ASP A 281 21.38 12.29 -4.31
N GLN A 282 20.87 11.13 -3.90
CA GLN A 282 19.54 10.64 -4.22
C GLN A 282 19.02 9.77 -3.07
N VAL A 283 17.74 9.95 -2.70
CA VAL A 283 17.02 9.14 -1.71
C VAL A 283 15.64 8.82 -2.25
N ALA A 284 15.24 7.56 -2.18
CA ALA A 284 13.85 7.18 -2.43
C ALA A 284 13.05 7.23 -1.12
N VAL A 285 11.88 7.85 -1.14
CA VAL A 285 10.89 7.77 -0.07
C VAL A 285 9.73 6.93 -0.57
N ILE A 286 9.41 5.85 0.14
CA ILE A 286 8.32 4.93 -0.24
C ILE A 286 7.34 4.80 0.92
N GLY A 287 6.13 4.32 0.63
CA GLY A 287 5.17 3.92 1.64
C GLY A 287 4.12 2.98 1.08
N GLY A 288 3.72 2.00 1.88
CA GLY A 288 2.63 1.07 1.58
C GLY A 288 1.45 1.27 2.52
N CYS A 289 0.28 0.76 2.15
CA CYS A 289 -0.93 0.91 2.95
C CYS A 289 -1.12 -0.26 3.92
N SER A 290 -1.33 0.09 5.18
CA SER A 290 -1.71 -0.85 6.23
C SER A 290 -3.13 -1.40 5.98
N LEU A 291 -3.22 -2.73 5.90
CA LEU A 291 -4.47 -3.47 5.76
C LEU A 291 -5.47 -3.14 6.89
N ALA A 292 -4.99 -2.81 8.09
CA ALA A 292 -5.81 -2.44 9.24
C ALA A 292 -6.78 -1.28 8.96
N LYS A 293 -6.51 -0.46 7.94
CA LYS A 293 -7.34 0.69 7.53
C LYS A 293 -8.53 0.30 6.66
N LEU A 294 -8.54 -0.89 6.06
CA LEU A 294 -9.66 -1.31 5.23
C LEU A 294 -10.96 -1.39 6.06
N GLY A 295 -12.04 -0.90 5.49
CA GLY A 295 -13.35 -0.80 6.14
C GLY A 295 -13.36 -0.06 7.49
N MET A 296 -12.36 0.77 7.82
CA MET A 296 -12.29 1.38 9.15
C MET A 296 -13.52 2.22 9.53
N LYS A 297 -14.30 2.68 8.53
CA LYS A 297 -15.56 3.41 8.71
C LYS A 297 -16.76 2.70 8.08
N TYR A 298 -16.69 1.38 7.84
CA TYR A 298 -17.77 0.61 7.19
C TYR A 298 -19.15 0.83 7.82
N GLN A 299 -19.24 0.96 9.15
CA GLN A 299 -20.52 1.17 9.85
C GLN A 299 -21.23 2.45 9.40
N GLY A 300 -20.47 3.53 9.19
CA GLY A 300 -21.02 4.79 8.70
C GLY A 300 -21.56 4.64 7.28
N HIS A 301 -20.84 3.90 6.42
CA HIS A 301 -21.28 3.61 5.06
C HIS A 301 -22.58 2.79 5.06
N VAL A 302 -22.60 1.66 5.78
CA VAL A 302 -23.76 0.76 5.89
C VAL A 302 -24.99 1.48 6.47
N GLN A 303 -24.82 2.30 7.51
CA GLN A 303 -25.95 3.05 8.12
C GLN A 303 -26.63 4.01 7.15
N HIS A 304 -25.92 4.45 6.10
CA HIS A 304 -26.43 5.39 5.11
C HIS A 304 -26.64 4.73 3.73
N ASP A 305 -26.62 3.40 3.65
CA ASP A 305 -26.74 2.63 2.39
C ASP A 305 -25.70 3.09 1.34
N GLN A 306 -24.46 3.29 1.79
CA GLN A 306 -23.33 3.73 0.95
C GLN A 306 -22.33 2.60 0.77
N PRO A 307 -21.64 2.56 -0.39
CA PRO A 307 -20.57 1.60 -0.59
C PRO A 307 -19.42 1.83 0.41
N VAL A 308 -18.79 0.76 0.87
CA VAL A 308 -17.55 0.83 1.66
C VAL A 308 -16.42 1.32 0.76
N LEU A 309 -15.99 2.57 0.96
CA LEU A 309 -14.96 3.21 0.14
C LEU A 309 -13.52 2.89 0.59
N GLU A 310 -13.35 2.39 1.82
CA GLU A 310 -12.07 1.92 2.34
C GLU A 310 -11.78 0.48 1.89
N ASP A 311 -11.86 0.22 0.58
CA ASP A 311 -11.62 -1.06 -0.08
C ASP A 311 -10.43 -0.98 -1.07
N VAL A 312 -9.57 0.03 -0.91
CA VAL A 312 -8.38 0.26 -1.74
C VAL A 312 -7.15 0.48 -0.86
N LEU A 313 -6.06 -0.22 -1.17
CA LEU A 313 -4.75 -0.04 -0.54
C LEU A 313 -3.84 0.81 -1.44
N ALA A 314 -3.24 1.87 -0.91
CA ALA A 314 -2.38 2.77 -1.66
C ALA A 314 -0.88 2.57 -1.40
N GLY A 315 -0.07 2.54 -2.45
CA GLY A 315 1.38 2.67 -2.39
C GLY A 315 1.84 4.02 -2.92
N VAL A 316 2.98 4.51 -2.44
CA VAL A 316 3.64 5.73 -2.92
C VAL A 316 5.14 5.53 -3.03
N ALA A 317 5.75 6.13 -4.05
CA ALA A 317 7.19 6.24 -4.21
C ALA A 317 7.56 7.65 -4.68
N ILE A 318 8.61 8.22 -4.11
CA ILE A 318 9.07 9.59 -4.34
C ILE A 318 10.59 9.60 -4.45
N ILE A 319 11.15 10.31 -5.43
CA ILE A 319 12.60 10.54 -5.51
C ILE A 319 12.94 11.95 -5.11
N VAL A 320 13.71 12.05 -4.03
CA VAL A 320 14.36 13.27 -3.58
C VAL A 320 15.81 13.24 -4.03
N ARG A 321 16.26 14.26 -4.75
CA ARG A 321 17.64 14.35 -5.24
C ARG A 321 18.15 15.78 -5.18
N LYS A 322 19.43 15.97 -5.49
CA LYS A 322 20.01 17.29 -5.71
C LYS A 322 19.29 18.06 -6.82
N ASP A 323 19.14 19.37 -6.64
CA ASP A 323 18.53 20.28 -7.60
C ASP A 323 19.09 20.10 -9.03
N ASP A 324 18.18 19.85 -9.96
CA ASP A 324 18.41 19.66 -11.39
C ASP A 324 18.04 20.90 -12.23
N GLY A 325 17.63 21.99 -11.56
CA GLY A 325 17.21 23.24 -12.17
C GLY A 325 15.81 23.22 -12.80
N ARG A 326 15.04 22.12 -12.65
CA ARG A 326 13.74 21.92 -13.32
C ARG A 326 12.66 21.40 -12.39
N SER A 327 13.01 20.50 -11.48
CA SER A 327 12.09 19.82 -10.59
C SER A 327 11.64 20.72 -9.43
N PRO A 328 10.44 20.51 -8.86
CA PRO A 328 9.98 21.29 -7.71
C PRO A 328 10.94 21.21 -6.51
N LEU A 329 11.30 22.39 -5.98
CA LEU A 329 12.15 22.51 -4.79
C LEU A 329 11.42 21.99 -3.55
N LEU A 330 12.09 21.12 -2.79
CA LEU A 330 11.66 20.74 -1.44
C LEU A 330 12.18 21.80 -0.45
N ARG A 331 11.31 22.73 -0.07
CA ARG A 331 11.63 23.89 0.78
C ARG A 331 11.87 23.48 2.24
N LEU A 332 13.12 23.22 2.60
CA LEU A 332 13.52 22.89 3.98
C LEU A 332 13.40 24.06 4.97
N ASP A 333 13.25 25.28 4.48
CA ASP A 333 13.02 26.50 5.26
C ASP A 333 11.53 26.75 5.57
N ALA A 334 10.61 25.98 4.97
CA ALA A 334 9.17 26.09 5.16
C ALA A 334 8.59 24.92 5.97
N LEU A 335 9.39 24.29 6.82
CA LEU A 335 8.97 23.12 7.61
C LEU A 335 8.11 23.55 8.81
N GLY A 336 6.85 23.14 8.79
CA GLY A 336 5.94 23.30 9.92
C GLY A 336 6.32 22.38 11.09
N ARG A 337 6.13 22.87 12.32
CA ARG A 337 6.39 22.11 13.54
C ARG A 337 5.20 22.19 14.48
N HIS A 338 4.53 21.07 14.71
CA HIS A 338 3.57 20.92 15.79
C HIS A 338 4.27 20.45 17.06
N THR A 339 4.40 21.33 18.05
CA THR A 339 5.14 21.02 19.28
C THR A 339 4.32 20.14 20.23
N VAL A 340 4.98 19.34 21.07
CA VAL A 340 4.30 18.51 22.09
C VAL A 340 3.44 19.37 23.02
N ALA A 341 3.89 20.60 23.32
CA ALA A 341 3.18 21.54 24.17
C ALA A 341 1.89 22.11 23.55
N ALA A 342 1.71 22.02 22.23
CA ALA A 342 0.50 22.51 21.56
C ALA A 342 -0.74 21.64 21.85
N GLY A 343 -0.56 20.40 22.32
CA GLY A 343 -1.67 19.47 22.59
C GLY A 343 -2.24 18.82 21.32
N SER A 344 -2.99 17.73 21.47
CA SER A 344 -3.35 16.83 20.35
C SER A 344 -4.78 16.97 19.83
N SER A 345 -5.55 17.94 20.31
CA SER A 345 -6.92 18.17 19.80
C SER A 345 -6.87 18.73 18.38
N GLN A 346 -7.84 18.39 17.52
CA GLN A 346 -7.93 18.95 16.16
C GLN A 346 -7.91 20.47 16.15
N LYS A 347 -8.61 21.09 17.12
CA LYS A 347 -8.59 22.55 17.30
C LYS A 347 -7.19 23.08 17.57
N ALA A 348 -6.49 22.47 18.53
CA ALA A 348 -5.14 22.90 18.91
C ALA A 348 -4.13 22.72 17.76
N ILE A 349 -4.24 21.63 17.00
CA ILE A 349 -3.42 21.40 15.80
C ILE A 349 -3.67 22.51 14.77
N PHE A 350 -4.94 22.83 14.49
CA PHE A 350 -5.29 23.86 13.52
C PHE A 350 -4.80 25.25 13.95
N GLU A 351 -5.07 25.63 15.21
CA GLU A 351 -4.59 26.88 15.77
C GLU A 351 -3.05 26.98 15.66
N HIS A 352 -2.29 25.95 16.03
CA HIS A 352 -0.84 26.01 16.07
C HIS A 352 -0.14 25.93 14.70
N LEU A 353 -0.76 25.31 13.69
CA LEU A 353 -0.15 25.13 12.37
C LEU A 353 -0.54 26.19 11.34
N VAL A 354 -1.70 26.85 11.53
CA VAL A 354 -2.27 27.80 10.56
C VAL A 354 -2.13 29.26 11.02
N SER A 355 -1.95 29.51 12.33
CA SER A 355 -1.71 30.87 12.88
C SER A 355 -0.26 31.31 12.73
#